data_AF-A0A2E1VRZ0-F1
#
_entry.id   AF-A0A2E1VRZ0-F1
#
_cell.length_a   1.000
_cell.length_b   1.000
_cell.length_c   1.000
_cell.angle_alpha   90.00
_cell.angle_beta   90.00
_cell.angle_gamma   90.00
#
_symmetry.space_group_name_H-M   'P 1'
#
loop_
_entity.id
_entity.type
_entity.pdbx_description
1 polymer ?
#
loop_
_entity_poly.entity_id
_entity_poly.type
_entity_poly.pdbx_seq_one_letter_code
_entity_poly.pdbx_strand_id
1 'polypeptide(L)'
;MLVALLLQAAQFLPAPAPVHGVPDQDYQRQLLVLSQEASVEAAQLDALAPDSRAKIAAATALALGTEEQARLAALLLAGTRDDGAARALYRAACQASANNTAIACLLAPEVLPPGVAPALAYLAQDPSRALAVRAAALGRLLEHGRSGVWPLARALFQGGTRLGLDPPAYADWPQGPRWELAKRTVLICLNRWLRAQGCPPSTIEPNAAWEDQLRQLEATEQLVQAAAAGPVAVDPRYGARRLERAQTLALLDAAVAGDGVAARALPWLLPQAELTLREAADGSDPERATVAAHVLAAAPR
;
A
#
# COMPACT_ATOMS: atom_id res chain seq x y z
N MET A 1 6.12 10.70 -21.26
CA MET A 1 7.08 10.18 -20.27
C MET A 1 6.50 10.15 -18.86
N LEU A 2 5.87 11.23 -18.37
CA LEU A 2 5.26 11.28 -17.01
C LEU A 2 4.17 10.21 -16.77
N VAL A 3 3.30 9.96 -17.75
CA VAL A 3 2.25 8.90 -17.66
C VAL A 3 2.85 7.49 -17.58
N ALA A 4 4.00 7.24 -18.22
CA ALA A 4 4.67 5.95 -18.15
C ALA A 4 5.30 5.69 -16.76
N LEU A 5 5.71 6.74 -16.05
CA LEU A 5 6.23 6.65 -14.68
C LEU A 5 5.10 6.45 -13.65
N LEU A 6 3.95 7.10 -13.84
CA LEU A 6 2.81 6.96 -12.92
C LEU A 6 2.22 5.53 -12.92
N LEU A 7 2.32 4.78 -14.02
CA LEU A 7 1.70 3.46 -14.17
C LEU A 7 2.55 2.28 -13.64
N GLN A 8 3.78 2.52 -13.19
CA GLN A 8 4.73 1.44 -12.87
C GLN A 8 4.26 0.57 -11.71
N ALA A 9 3.67 1.12 -10.65
CA ALA A 9 3.12 0.30 -9.58
C ALA A 9 1.91 -0.54 -10.03
N ALA A 10 1.09 -0.01 -10.95
CA ALA A 10 -0.12 -0.69 -11.42
C ALA A 10 0.17 -1.94 -12.27
N GLN A 11 1.37 -2.05 -12.85
CA GLN A 11 1.79 -3.21 -13.63
C GLN A 11 1.96 -4.47 -12.78
N PHE A 12 2.18 -4.30 -11.46
CA PHE A 12 2.32 -5.38 -10.49
C PHE A 12 0.97 -5.73 -9.82
N LEU A 13 -0.14 -5.21 -10.35
CA LEU A 13 -1.48 -5.58 -9.91
C LEU A 13 -2.07 -6.65 -10.85
N PRO A 14 -2.82 -7.63 -10.32
CA PRO A 14 -3.59 -8.58 -11.13
C PRO A 14 -4.50 -7.85 -12.12
N ALA A 15 -4.64 -8.33 -13.36
CA ALA A 15 -5.47 -7.70 -14.40
C ALA A 15 -6.86 -7.26 -13.87
N PRO A 16 -7.40 -6.12 -14.34
CA PRO A 16 -8.71 -5.66 -13.90
C PRO A 16 -9.75 -6.75 -14.16
N ALA A 17 -10.56 -7.04 -13.14
CA ALA A 17 -11.76 -7.81 -13.38
C ALA A 17 -12.64 -6.99 -14.34
N PRO A 18 -13.16 -7.60 -15.43
CA PRO A 18 -14.10 -6.91 -16.28
C PRO A 18 -15.29 -6.41 -15.44
N VAL A 19 -15.62 -5.12 -15.58
CA VAL A 19 -16.81 -4.57 -14.95
C VAL A 19 -18.01 -5.18 -15.67
N HIS A 20 -18.65 -6.16 -15.04
CA HIS A 20 -19.82 -6.82 -15.59
C HIS A 20 -21.09 -6.05 -15.19
N GLY A 21 -21.90 -5.68 -16.20
CA GLY A 21 -23.17 -4.99 -16.03
C GLY A 21 -23.17 -3.62 -16.69
N VAL A 22 -24.36 -3.17 -17.11
CA VAL A 22 -24.56 -1.79 -17.57
C VAL A 22 -24.68 -0.91 -16.33
N PRO A 23 -23.79 0.07 -16.11
CA PRO A 23 -23.92 0.98 -14.99
C PRO A 23 -25.22 1.78 -15.13
N ASP A 24 -25.93 1.92 -14.03
CA ASP A 24 -27.15 2.72 -13.96
C ASP A 24 -26.81 4.19 -14.27
N GLN A 25 -27.37 4.72 -15.35
CA GLN A 25 -27.04 6.06 -15.85
C GLN A 25 -27.48 7.16 -14.89
N ASP A 26 -28.60 6.98 -14.19
CA ASP A 26 -29.08 7.96 -13.22
C ASP A 26 -28.17 7.97 -12.00
N TYR A 27 -27.71 6.80 -11.58
CA TYR A 27 -26.74 6.67 -10.50
C TYR A 27 -25.37 7.28 -10.86
N GLN A 28 -24.88 7.08 -12.08
CA GLN A 28 -23.66 7.74 -12.56
C GLN A 28 -23.79 9.26 -12.60
N ARG A 29 -24.98 9.78 -12.97
CA ARG A 29 -25.24 11.21 -12.94
C ARG A 29 -25.25 11.76 -11.51
N GLN A 30 -25.84 11.04 -10.56
CA GLN A 30 -25.81 11.42 -9.14
C GLN A 30 -24.38 11.46 -8.59
N LEU A 31 -23.56 10.44 -8.92
CA LEU A 31 -22.13 10.44 -8.57
C LEU A 31 -21.38 11.63 -9.17
N LEU A 32 -21.64 11.96 -10.43
CA LEU A 32 -21.01 13.10 -11.08
C LEU A 32 -21.38 14.41 -10.37
N VAL A 33 -22.67 14.62 -10.08
CA VAL A 33 -23.14 15.84 -9.38
C VAL A 33 -22.48 15.95 -8.01
N LEU A 34 -22.52 14.88 -7.21
CA LEU A 34 -21.95 14.89 -5.86
C LEU A 34 -20.42 15.00 -5.87
N SER A 35 -19.74 14.51 -6.91
CA SER A 35 -18.29 14.67 -7.05
C SER A 35 -17.85 16.11 -7.29
N GLN A 36 -18.77 16.96 -7.78
CA GLN A 36 -18.52 18.39 -8.04
C GLN A 36 -18.80 19.27 -6.81
N GLU A 37 -19.40 18.72 -5.75
CA GLU A 37 -19.65 19.46 -4.52
C GLU A 37 -18.35 19.66 -3.74
N ALA A 38 -18.22 20.83 -3.10
CA ALA A 38 -17.04 21.18 -2.30
C ALA A 38 -16.91 20.29 -1.05
N SER A 39 -18.05 19.85 -0.51
CA SER A 39 -18.16 18.93 0.62
C SER A 39 -19.38 18.05 0.42
N VAL A 40 -19.21 16.75 0.64
CA VAL A 40 -20.31 15.77 0.61
C VAL A 40 -20.65 15.38 2.04
N GLU A 41 -21.90 15.54 2.44
CA GLU A 41 -22.39 15.16 3.77
C GLU A 41 -22.54 13.64 3.90
N ALA A 42 -22.41 13.12 5.13
CA ALA A 42 -22.55 11.69 5.40
C ALA A 42 -23.92 11.13 4.94
N ALA A 43 -25.00 11.90 5.12
CA ALA A 43 -26.34 11.50 4.68
C ALA A 43 -26.45 11.36 3.15
N GLN A 44 -25.71 12.17 2.37
CA GLN A 44 -25.66 12.06 0.91
C GLN A 44 -24.86 10.82 0.47
N LEU A 45 -23.80 10.47 1.21
CA LEU A 45 -23.04 9.23 0.99
C LEU A 45 -23.87 7.99 1.34
N ASP A 46 -24.61 8.03 2.44
CA ASP A 46 -25.50 6.94 2.86
C ASP A 46 -26.65 6.73 1.87
N ALA A 47 -27.20 7.81 1.31
CA ALA A 47 -28.20 7.72 0.24
C ALA A 47 -27.64 7.09 -1.05
N LEU A 48 -26.34 7.26 -1.30
CA LEU A 48 -25.57 6.60 -2.35
C LEU A 48 -25.00 5.24 -1.92
N ALA A 49 -25.40 4.65 -0.80
CA ALA A 49 -24.94 3.31 -0.42
C ALA A 49 -25.86 2.13 -0.87
N PRO A 50 -26.48 2.05 -2.08
CA PRO A 50 -27.32 0.90 -2.41
C PRO A 50 -26.58 -0.21 -3.18
N ASP A 51 -26.35 -1.34 -2.49
CA ASP A 51 -26.19 -2.69 -3.05
C ASP A 51 -25.20 -2.87 -4.24
N SER A 52 -25.28 -4.02 -4.94
CA SER A 52 -24.39 -4.39 -6.05
C SER A 52 -24.26 -3.34 -7.16
N ARG A 53 -25.28 -2.49 -7.36
CA ARG A 53 -25.30 -1.42 -8.38
C ARG A 53 -24.38 -0.26 -8.02
N ALA A 54 -24.34 0.15 -6.75
CA ALA A 54 -23.39 1.15 -6.27
C ALA A 54 -21.94 0.68 -6.45
N LYS A 55 -21.69 -0.62 -6.24
CA LYS A 55 -20.36 -1.22 -6.46
C LYS A 55 -19.94 -1.19 -7.93
N ILE A 56 -20.86 -1.46 -8.87
CA ILE A 56 -20.59 -1.38 -10.32
C ILE A 56 -20.30 0.06 -10.75
N ALA A 57 -21.08 1.02 -10.27
CA ALA A 57 -20.89 2.42 -10.59
C ALA A 57 -19.59 2.98 -9.98
N ALA A 58 -19.28 2.62 -8.73
CA ALA A 58 -18.02 2.96 -8.08
C ALA A 58 -16.82 2.33 -8.80
N ALA A 59 -16.91 1.05 -9.22
CA ALA A 59 -15.89 0.41 -10.02
C ALA A 59 -15.68 1.11 -11.39
N THR A 60 -16.78 1.57 -12.01
CA THR A 60 -16.71 2.34 -13.27
C THR A 60 -16.05 3.70 -13.06
N ALA A 61 -16.40 4.41 -11.99
CA ALA A 61 -15.80 5.69 -11.62
C ALA A 61 -14.29 5.56 -11.32
N LEU A 62 -13.87 4.47 -10.66
CA LEU A 62 -12.45 4.18 -10.41
C LEU A 62 -11.66 3.88 -11.69
N ALA A 63 -12.31 3.27 -12.69
CA ALA A 63 -11.64 2.85 -13.91
C ALA A 63 -11.61 3.94 -15.00
N LEU A 64 -12.68 4.74 -15.10
CA LEU A 64 -12.93 5.62 -16.24
C LEU A 64 -13.30 7.07 -15.84
N GLY A 65 -13.47 7.35 -14.54
CA GLY A 65 -13.89 8.65 -14.05
C GLY A 65 -12.76 9.65 -13.84
N THR A 66 -13.12 10.86 -13.41
CA THR A 66 -12.17 11.89 -12.95
C THR A 66 -11.61 11.55 -11.56
N GLU A 67 -10.59 12.30 -11.12
CA GLU A 67 -10.00 12.17 -9.78
C GLU A 67 -11.04 12.38 -8.67
N GLU A 68 -11.95 13.34 -8.86
CA GLU A 68 -13.03 13.63 -7.91
C GLU A 68 -14.03 12.47 -7.83
N GLN A 69 -14.34 11.86 -8.98
CA GLN A 69 -15.21 10.68 -9.04
C GLN A 69 -14.55 9.45 -8.40
N ALA A 70 -13.25 9.25 -8.65
CA ALA A 70 -12.48 8.19 -8.01
C ALA A 70 -12.40 8.39 -6.48
N ARG A 71 -12.23 9.63 -6.03
CA ARG A 71 -12.25 9.98 -4.59
C ARG A 71 -13.61 9.70 -3.95
N LEU A 72 -14.71 10.09 -4.61
CA LEU A 72 -16.06 9.78 -4.13
C LEU A 72 -16.31 8.27 -4.11
N ALA A 73 -15.89 7.54 -5.15
CA ALA A 73 -15.97 6.09 -5.19
C ALA A 73 -15.17 5.42 -4.06
N ALA A 74 -14.00 5.97 -3.69
CA ALA A 74 -13.24 5.49 -2.55
C ALA A 74 -13.97 5.70 -1.21
N LEU A 75 -14.69 6.81 -1.04
CA LEU A 75 -15.53 7.05 0.14
C LEU A 75 -16.69 6.05 0.22
N LEU A 76 -17.37 5.80 -0.89
CA LEU A 76 -18.48 4.84 -0.96
C LEU A 76 -18.04 3.39 -0.75
N LEU A 77 -16.81 3.06 -1.13
CA LEU A 77 -16.22 1.74 -0.95
C LEU A 77 -15.36 1.63 0.32
N ALA A 78 -15.40 2.63 1.20
CA ALA A 78 -14.68 2.58 2.46
C ALA A 78 -15.13 1.38 3.30
N GLY A 79 -14.18 0.62 3.82
CA GLY A 79 -14.44 -0.62 4.56
C GLY A 79 -14.81 -1.81 3.67
N THR A 80 -14.64 -1.74 2.35
CA THR A 80 -14.96 -2.88 1.48
C THR A 80 -14.07 -4.09 1.76
N ARG A 81 -14.69 -5.28 1.85
CA ARG A 81 -14.04 -6.59 1.93
C ARG A 81 -14.05 -7.35 0.60
N ASP A 82 -14.64 -6.77 -0.44
CA ASP A 82 -14.70 -7.40 -1.76
C ASP A 82 -13.34 -7.31 -2.46
N ASP A 83 -12.75 -8.45 -2.81
CA ASP A 83 -11.42 -8.53 -3.45
C ASP A 83 -11.37 -7.76 -4.78
N GLY A 84 -12.48 -7.72 -5.54
CA GLY A 84 -12.58 -7.01 -6.81
C GLY A 84 -12.56 -5.50 -6.63
N ALA A 85 -13.42 -4.98 -5.75
CA ALA A 85 -13.49 -3.57 -5.39
C ALA A 85 -12.19 -3.09 -4.75
N ALA A 86 -11.59 -3.86 -3.85
CA ALA A 86 -10.31 -3.55 -3.24
C ALA A 86 -9.19 -3.45 -4.30
N ARG A 87 -9.11 -4.40 -5.25
CA ARG A 87 -8.15 -4.29 -6.37
C ARG A 87 -8.39 -3.09 -7.27
N ALA A 88 -9.64 -2.72 -7.53
CA ALA A 88 -9.98 -1.54 -8.31
C ALA A 88 -9.50 -0.25 -7.60
N LEU A 89 -9.70 -0.17 -6.29
CA LEU A 89 -9.20 0.94 -5.46
C LEU A 89 -7.66 0.99 -5.48
N TYR A 90 -6.96 -0.12 -5.27
CA TYR A 90 -5.50 -0.16 -5.35
C TYR A 90 -4.97 0.24 -6.73
N ARG A 91 -5.65 -0.18 -7.81
CA ARG A 91 -5.30 0.27 -9.16
C ARG A 91 -5.51 1.77 -9.34
N ALA A 92 -6.67 2.29 -8.95
CA ALA A 92 -6.95 3.72 -9.03
C ALA A 92 -5.92 4.53 -8.23
N ALA A 93 -5.51 4.05 -7.05
CA ALA A 93 -4.45 4.67 -6.27
C ALA A 93 -3.11 4.73 -7.01
N CYS A 94 -2.71 3.63 -7.66
CA CYS A 94 -1.48 3.61 -8.46
C CYS A 94 -1.58 4.54 -9.67
N GLN A 95 -2.75 4.76 -10.24
CA GLN A 95 -2.94 5.55 -11.47
C GLN A 95 -3.21 7.04 -11.18
N ALA A 96 -3.69 7.36 -9.99
CA ALA A 96 -4.05 8.72 -9.61
C ALA A 96 -2.86 9.69 -9.70
N SER A 97 -3.12 10.84 -10.29
CA SER A 97 -2.24 12.00 -10.33
C SER A 97 -2.37 12.85 -9.06
N ALA A 98 -3.58 12.90 -8.48
CA ALA A 98 -3.86 13.65 -7.26
C ALA A 98 -3.54 12.81 -6.01
N ASN A 99 -2.66 13.34 -5.13
CA ASN A 99 -2.26 12.65 -3.91
C ASN A 99 -3.44 12.31 -2.98
N ASN A 100 -4.43 13.20 -2.88
CA ASN A 100 -5.59 12.98 -2.02
C ASN A 100 -6.45 11.81 -2.52
N THR A 101 -6.63 11.68 -3.84
CA THR A 101 -7.32 10.54 -4.45
C THR A 101 -6.54 9.26 -4.21
N ALA A 102 -5.22 9.29 -4.45
CA ALA A 102 -4.37 8.12 -4.21
C ALA A 102 -4.47 7.63 -2.76
N ILE A 103 -4.36 8.53 -1.79
CA ILE A 103 -4.47 8.19 -0.35
C ILE A 103 -5.86 7.66 -0.02
N ALA A 104 -6.93 8.31 -0.50
CA ALA A 104 -8.30 7.85 -0.27
C ALA A 104 -8.50 6.42 -0.80
N CYS A 105 -8.05 6.15 -2.03
CA CYS A 105 -8.12 4.83 -2.65
C CYS A 105 -7.26 3.77 -1.92
N LEU A 106 -6.08 4.14 -1.39
CA LEU A 106 -5.22 3.21 -0.64
C LEU A 106 -5.84 2.80 0.71
N LEU A 107 -6.51 3.74 1.38
CA LEU A 107 -7.03 3.57 2.73
C LEU A 107 -8.48 3.09 2.79
N ALA A 108 -9.22 3.15 1.68
CA ALA A 108 -10.62 2.73 1.60
C ALA A 108 -10.83 1.21 1.84
N PRO A 109 -10.07 0.29 1.22
CA PRO A 109 -10.30 -1.14 1.40
C PRO A 109 -10.06 -1.59 2.85
N GLU A 110 -10.87 -2.50 3.37
CA GLU A 110 -10.57 -3.18 4.64
C GLU A 110 -9.53 -4.30 4.43
N VAL A 111 -9.63 -5.01 3.30
CA VAL A 111 -8.79 -6.17 2.98
C VAL A 111 -7.59 -5.80 2.08
N LEU A 112 -6.57 -6.66 2.08
CA LEU A 112 -5.50 -6.66 1.08
C LEU A 112 -5.62 -7.92 0.20
N PRO A 113 -6.16 -7.80 -1.03
CA PRO A 113 -6.33 -8.95 -1.91
C PRO A 113 -5.00 -9.60 -2.30
N PRO A 114 -4.99 -10.91 -2.59
CA PRO A 114 -3.79 -11.59 -3.09
C PRO A 114 -3.26 -10.95 -4.38
N GLY A 115 -1.94 -10.82 -4.47
CA GLY A 115 -1.23 -10.21 -5.60
C GLY A 115 -1.05 -8.69 -5.48
N VAL A 116 -1.55 -8.03 -4.44
CA VAL A 116 -1.46 -6.56 -4.32
C VAL A 116 -0.19 -6.10 -3.60
N ALA A 117 0.37 -6.91 -2.70
CA ALA A 117 1.52 -6.51 -1.89
C ALA A 117 2.74 -6.04 -2.71
N PRO A 118 3.12 -6.68 -3.83
CA PRO A 118 4.23 -6.19 -4.67
C PRO A 118 4.04 -4.76 -5.19
N ALA A 119 2.82 -4.41 -5.63
CA ALA A 119 2.51 -3.06 -6.08
C ALA A 119 2.61 -2.03 -4.95
N LEU A 120 2.17 -2.38 -3.74
CA LEU A 120 2.30 -1.49 -2.57
C LEU A 120 3.76 -1.33 -2.13
N ALA A 121 4.57 -2.39 -2.18
CA ALA A 121 5.98 -2.33 -1.85
C ALA A 121 6.74 -1.43 -2.84
N TYR A 122 6.42 -1.55 -4.13
CA TYR A 122 6.91 -0.64 -5.16
C TYR A 122 6.49 0.80 -4.86
N LEU A 123 5.19 1.04 -4.62
CA LEU A 123 4.67 2.38 -4.38
C LEU A 123 5.27 3.04 -3.12
N ALA A 124 5.58 2.27 -2.08
CA ALA A 124 6.27 2.77 -0.89
C ALA A 124 7.70 3.26 -1.18
N GLN A 125 8.36 2.69 -2.20
CA GLN A 125 9.74 2.98 -2.59
C GLN A 125 9.87 3.95 -3.77
N ASP A 126 8.76 4.34 -4.40
CA ASP A 126 8.76 5.23 -5.56
C ASP A 126 8.99 6.70 -5.15
N PRO A 127 10.18 7.29 -5.43
CA PRO A 127 10.50 8.66 -5.03
C PRO A 127 9.72 9.71 -5.82
N SER A 128 9.10 9.33 -6.95
CA SER A 128 8.27 10.25 -7.73
C SER A 128 6.92 10.55 -7.04
N ARG A 129 6.57 9.77 -6.03
CA ARG A 129 5.30 9.88 -5.30
C ARG A 129 5.46 10.68 -4.02
N ALA A 130 4.40 11.41 -3.67
CA ALA A 130 4.38 12.17 -2.43
C ALA A 130 4.53 11.24 -1.21
N LEU A 131 5.25 11.72 -0.19
CA LEU A 131 5.54 10.97 1.03
C LEU A 131 4.27 10.37 1.67
N ALA A 132 3.16 11.10 1.67
CA ALA A 132 1.90 10.61 2.24
C ALA A 132 1.29 9.42 1.46
N VAL A 133 1.46 9.36 0.13
CA VAL A 133 1.04 8.21 -0.69
C VAL A 133 1.92 6.99 -0.40
N ARG A 134 3.23 7.21 -0.36
CA ARG A 134 4.22 6.17 -0.02
C ARG A 134 3.96 5.61 1.38
N ALA A 135 3.69 6.48 2.35
CA ALA A 135 3.35 6.15 3.72
C ALA A 135 2.00 5.42 3.84
N ALA A 136 1.00 5.77 3.03
CA ALA A 136 -0.26 5.03 2.96
C ALA A 136 -0.03 3.60 2.45
N ALA A 137 0.74 3.41 1.38
CA ALA A 137 1.09 2.08 0.87
C ALA A 137 1.85 1.23 1.92
N LEU A 138 2.83 1.86 2.58
CA LEU A 138 3.59 1.27 3.68
C LEU A 138 2.70 0.87 4.86
N GLY A 139 1.80 1.76 5.28
CA GLY A 139 0.82 1.51 6.32
C GLY A 139 -0.05 0.31 5.98
N ARG A 140 -0.56 0.23 4.75
CA ARG A 140 -1.36 -0.92 4.28
C ARG A 140 -0.60 -2.24 4.31
N LEU A 141 0.70 -2.25 4.00
CA LEU A 141 1.52 -3.46 4.15
C LEU A 141 1.61 -3.89 5.62
N LEU A 142 1.83 -2.95 6.56
CA LEU A 142 1.85 -3.23 8.00
C LEU A 142 0.50 -3.71 8.52
N GLU A 143 -0.60 -3.03 8.15
CA GLU A 143 -1.97 -3.37 8.56
C GLU A 143 -2.30 -4.84 8.29
N HIS A 144 -1.75 -5.38 7.19
CA HIS A 144 -1.94 -6.74 6.72
C HIS A 144 -0.75 -7.67 7.03
N GLY A 145 0.00 -7.36 8.08
CA GLY A 145 0.99 -8.27 8.68
C GLY A 145 2.29 -8.45 7.90
N ARG A 146 2.61 -7.55 6.95
CA ARG A 146 3.91 -7.55 6.25
C ARG A 146 4.95 -6.84 7.11
N SER A 147 5.32 -7.47 8.23
CA SER A 147 6.22 -6.91 9.24
C SER A 147 7.60 -6.53 8.71
N GLY A 148 8.08 -7.13 7.61
CA GLY A 148 9.37 -6.78 7.00
C GLY A 148 9.47 -5.33 6.54
N VAL A 149 8.35 -4.62 6.38
CA VAL A 149 8.36 -3.18 6.06
C VAL A 149 8.57 -2.28 7.28
N TRP A 150 8.58 -2.84 8.49
CA TRP A 150 8.74 -2.07 9.73
C TRP A 150 10.01 -1.21 9.76
N PRO A 151 11.20 -1.67 9.35
CA PRO A 151 12.40 -0.82 9.33
C PRO A 151 12.20 0.47 8.51
N LEU A 152 11.45 0.37 7.41
CA LEU A 152 11.11 1.51 6.55
C LEU A 152 10.13 2.48 7.27
N ALA A 153 9.13 1.95 7.98
CA ALA A 153 8.21 2.73 8.80
C ALA A 153 8.90 3.40 9.99
N ARG A 154 9.82 2.70 10.66
CA ARG A 154 10.66 3.24 11.72
C ARG A 154 11.49 4.41 11.21
N ALA A 155 12.15 4.26 10.06
CA ALA A 155 12.88 5.36 9.42
C ALA A 155 11.97 6.56 9.08
N LEU A 156 10.71 6.31 8.70
CA LEU A 156 9.72 7.38 8.47
C LEU A 156 9.40 8.15 9.76
N PHE A 157 9.19 7.45 10.88
CA PHE A 157 8.95 8.09 12.17
C PHE A 157 10.17 8.87 12.67
N GLN A 158 11.38 8.41 12.36
CA GLN A 158 12.62 9.10 12.70
C GLN A 158 12.88 10.34 11.83
N GLY A 159 12.29 10.42 10.64
CA GLY A 159 12.46 11.56 9.75
C GLY A 159 11.59 12.77 10.13
N GLY A 160 11.96 13.95 9.62
CA GLY A 160 11.25 15.21 9.89
C GLY A 160 11.52 15.86 11.25
N THR A 161 12.23 15.18 12.15
CA THR A 161 12.73 15.72 13.43
C THR A 161 14.21 16.05 13.31
N ARG A 162 14.57 17.31 13.57
CA ARG A 162 15.90 17.87 13.30
C ARG A 162 16.98 17.26 14.21
N LEU A 163 17.98 16.58 13.64
CA LEU A 163 19.43 16.73 13.89
C LEU A 163 20.22 15.61 13.19
N GLY A 164 20.83 15.92 12.04
CA GLY A 164 22.13 15.36 11.60
C GLY A 164 22.27 13.86 11.36
N LEU A 165 21.22 13.06 11.51
CA LEU A 165 21.23 11.66 11.12
C LEU A 165 20.69 11.58 9.70
N ASP A 166 21.58 11.25 8.76
CA ASP A 166 21.16 10.83 7.43
C ASP A 166 20.18 9.67 7.59
N PRO A 167 19.03 9.70 6.89
CA PRO A 167 18.16 8.53 6.88
C PRO A 167 18.98 7.33 6.40
N PRO A 168 18.67 6.11 6.87
CA PRO A 168 19.39 4.94 6.43
C PRO A 168 19.34 4.84 4.90
N ALA A 169 20.39 4.32 4.26
CA ALA A 169 20.54 4.33 2.80
C ALA A 169 19.37 3.68 2.03
N TYR A 170 18.58 2.82 2.68
CA TYR A 170 17.39 2.19 2.14
C TYR A 170 16.10 3.03 2.22
N ALA A 171 16.15 4.20 2.87
CA ALA A 171 15.04 5.12 3.08
C ALA A 171 15.38 6.50 2.46
N ASP A 172 14.87 6.75 1.25
CA ASP A 172 15.07 7.99 0.49
C ASP A 172 13.98 9.04 0.78
N TRP A 173 13.55 9.13 2.04
CA TRP A 173 12.48 10.05 2.42
C TRP A 173 12.86 11.52 2.19
N PRO A 174 11.97 12.34 1.60
CA PRO A 174 12.27 13.74 1.34
C PRO A 174 12.39 14.54 2.64
N GLN A 175 13.50 15.26 2.81
CA GLN A 175 13.71 16.16 3.95
C GLN A 175 12.73 17.34 3.89
N GLY A 176 12.12 17.73 5.02
CA GLY A 176 11.20 18.88 5.05
C GLY A 176 10.15 18.84 6.17
N PRO A 177 9.19 19.78 6.20
CA PRO A 177 8.22 19.91 7.30
C PRO A 177 6.95 19.05 7.17
N ARG A 178 6.78 18.29 6.08
CA ARG A 178 5.51 17.62 5.73
C ARG A 178 5.46 16.13 6.10
N TRP A 179 5.76 15.81 7.36
CA TRP A 179 5.83 14.41 7.83
C TRP A 179 4.63 13.97 8.66
N GLU A 180 3.88 14.91 9.24
CA GLU A 180 2.81 14.60 10.18
C GLU A 180 1.74 13.68 9.57
N LEU A 181 1.24 14.01 8.39
CA LEU A 181 0.23 13.20 7.70
C LEU A 181 0.75 11.78 7.40
N ALA A 182 2.00 11.68 6.94
CA ALA A 182 2.64 10.40 6.63
C ALA A 182 2.79 9.52 7.90
N LYS A 183 3.34 10.10 8.97
CA LYS A 183 3.50 9.44 10.28
C LYS A 183 2.15 9.00 10.85
N ARG A 184 1.13 9.88 10.84
CA ARG A 184 -0.23 9.55 11.32
C ARG A 184 -0.87 8.43 10.52
N THR A 185 -0.71 8.42 9.20
CA THR A 185 -1.26 7.37 8.33
C THR A 185 -0.67 6.01 8.68
N VAL A 186 0.66 5.93 8.80
CA VAL A 186 1.35 4.69 9.20
C VAL A 186 0.96 4.26 10.61
N LEU A 187 0.87 5.20 11.56
CA LEU A 187 0.49 4.92 12.95
C LEU A 187 -0.92 4.32 13.06
N ILE A 188 -1.89 4.83 12.30
CA ILE A 188 -3.25 4.27 12.26
C ILE A 188 -3.21 2.81 11.81
N CYS A 189 -2.49 2.53 10.72
CA CYS A 189 -2.38 1.20 10.15
C CYS A 189 -1.63 0.22 11.08
N LEU A 190 -0.52 0.68 11.67
CA LEU A 190 0.25 -0.06 12.68
C LEU A 190 -0.63 -0.44 13.86
N ASN A 191 -1.39 0.51 14.42
CA ASN A 191 -2.25 0.25 15.56
C ASN A 191 -3.39 -0.72 15.24
N ARG A 192 -3.90 -0.74 14.00
CA ARG A 192 -4.85 -1.75 13.55
C ARG A 192 -4.21 -3.14 13.52
N TRP A 193 -3.00 -3.26 12.96
CA TRP A 193 -2.25 -4.52 12.97
C TRP A 193 -1.96 -5.02 14.38
N LEU A 194 -1.39 -4.17 15.25
CA LEU A 194 -1.09 -4.52 16.64
C LEU A 194 -2.33 -5.04 17.37
N ARG A 195 -3.47 -4.34 17.24
CA ARG A 195 -4.75 -4.80 17.83
C ARG A 195 -5.21 -6.14 17.26
N ALA A 196 -5.08 -6.35 15.95
CA ALA A 196 -5.44 -7.62 15.31
C ALA A 196 -4.57 -8.79 15.80
N GLN A 197 -3.33 -8.51 16.23
CA GLN A 197 -2.43 -9.49 16.86
C GLN A 197 -2.57 -9.58 18.39
N GLY A 198 -3.54 -8.89 18.99
CA GLY A 198 -3.76 -8.88 20.44
C GLY A 198 -2.74 -8.06 21.23
N CYS A 199 -1.93 -7.24 20.56
CA CYS A 199 -0.99 -6.33 21.20
C CYS A 199 -1.67 -4.98 21.57
N PRO A 200 -1.19 -4.29 22.61
CA PRO A 200 -1.61 -2.91 22.88
C PRO A 200 -1.22 -1.98 21.71
N PRO A 201 -1.93 -0.85 21.52
CA PRO A 201 -1.54 0.14 20.51
C PRO A 201 -0.18 0.77 20.86
N SER A 202 0.52 1.24 19.83
CA SER A 202 1.73 2.04 19.99
C SER A 202 1.44 3.36 20.71
N THR A 203 2.43 3.83 21.46
CA THR A 203 2.43 5.12 22.15
C THR A 203 3.12 6.24 21.36
N ILE A 204 3.48 5.98 20.09
CA ILE A 204 4.13 6.97 19.24
C ILE A 204 3.23 8.20 19.07
N GLU A 205 3.77 9.36 19.44
CA GLU A 205 3.21 10.67 19.11
C GLU A 205 4.03 11.26 17.95
N PRO A 206 3.46 11.42 16.74
CA PRO A 206 4.18 11.89 15.55
C PRO A 206 4.97 13.19 15.73
N ASN A 207 4.47 14.08 16.59
CA ASN A 207 5.04 15.41 16.87
C ASN A 207 5.76 15.48 18.23
N ALA A 208 6.08 14.34 18.86
CA ALA A 208 6.83 14.32 20.10
C ALA A 208 8.24 14.93 19.93
N ALA A 209 8.83 15.35 21.06
CA ALA A 209 10.25 15.69 21.08
C ALA A 209 11.10 14.49 20.65
N TRP A 210 12.27 14.75 20.06
CA TRP A 210 13.11 13.70 19.46
C TRP A 210 13.44 12.55 20.42
N GLU A 211 13.86 12.87 21.64
CA GLU A 211 14.20 11.87 22.66
C GLU A 211 12.98 11.03 23.08
N ASP A 212 11.80 11.65 23.17
CA ASP A 212 10.55 10.95 23.46
C ASP A 212 10.15 10.04 22.30
N GLN A 213 10.30 10.52 21.06
CA GLN A 213 10.01 9.75 19.86
C GLN A 213 10.93 8.53 19.75
N LEU A 214 12.23 8.65 20.06
CA LEU A 214 13.14 7.49 20.09
C LEU A 214 12.71 6.45 21.14
N ARG A 215 12.41 6.88 22.38
CA ARG A 215 11.92 5.97 23.43
C ARG A 215 10.61 5.27 23.03
N GLN A 216 9.68 6.01 22.43
CA GLN A 216 8.41 5.45 21.93
C GLN A 216 8.63 4.46 20.80
N LEU A 217 9.59 4.73 19.90
CA LEU A 217 9.94 3.83 18.81
C LEU A 217 10.58 2.53 19.31
N GLU A 218 11.49 2.61 20.29
CA GLU A 218 12.08 1.44 20.93
C GLU A 218 11.03 0.58 21.65
N ALA A 219 10.10 1.20 22.37
CA ALA A 219 8.99 0.47 22.99
C ALA A 219 8.09 -0.19 21.92
N THR A 220 7.85 0.50 20.80
CA THR A 220 7.03 -0.03 19.70
C THR A 220 7.74 -1.16 18.95
N GLU A 221 9.06 -1.14 18.83
CA GLU A 221 9.86 -2.23 18.25
C GLU A 221 9.55 -3.56 18.92
N GLN A 222 9.47 -3.59 20.25
CA GLN A 222 9.15 -4.80 21.01
C GLN A 222 7.74 -5.31 20.70
N LEU A 223 6.77 -4.40 20.54
CA LEU A 223 5.40 -4.74 20.17
C LEU A 223 5.33 -5.31 18.75
N VAL A 224 6.08 -4.73 17.81
CA VAL A 224 6.17 -5.19 16.43
C VAL A 224 6.81 -6.57 16.35
N GLN A 225 7.88 -6.82 17.09
CA GLN A 225 8.52 -8.13 17.16
C GLN A 225 7.58 -9.19 17.73
N ALA A 226 6.85 -8.87 18.80
CA ALA A 226 5.84 -9.77 19.36
C ALA A 226 4.70 -10.06 18.37
N ALA A 227 4.20 -9.04 17.68
CA ALA A 227 3.16 -9.17 16.65
C ALA A 227 3.64 -9.97 15.43
N ALA A 228 4.91 -9.80 15.03
CA ALA A 228 5.53 -10.51 13.91
C ALA A 228 5.85 -11.98 14.21
N ALA A 229 6.02 -12.34 15.48
CA ALA A 229 6.18 -13.73 15.93
C ALA A 229 4.87 -14.54 15.86
N GLY A 230 3.73 -13.86 15.65
CA GLY A 230 2.47 -14.51 15.34
C GLY A 230 2.52 -15.32 14.04
N PRO A 231 1.53 -16.20 13.81
CA PRO A 231 1.49 -17.00 12.58
C PRO A 231 1.44 -16.08 11.36
N VAL A 232 2.36 -16.31 10.41
CA VAL A 232 2.33 -15.62 9.12
C VAL A 232 1.03 -16.00 8.42
N ALA A 233 0.15 -15.02 8.20
CA ALA A 233 -1.11 -15.23 7.50
C ALA A 233 -0.82 -15.55 6.02
N VAL A 234 -0.78 -16.84 5.70
CA VAL A 234 -0.71 -17.32 4.32
C VAL A 234 -2.13 -17.63 3.85
N ASP A 235 -2.55 -17.02 2.74
CA ASP A 235 -3.85 -17.37 2.14
C ASP A 235 -3.83 -18.85 1.73
N PRO A 236 -4.71 -19.71 2.28
CA PRO A 236 -4.69 -21.14 2.01
C PRO A 236 -5.08 -21.44 0.55
N ARG A 237 -5.74 -20.51 -0.14
CA ARG A 237 -6.22 -20.70 -1.51
C ARG A 237 -5.03 -20.81 -2.46
N TYR A 238 -4.94 -21.94 -3.18
CA TYR A 238 -3.89 -22.19 -4.17
C TYR A 238 -3.78 -21.06 -5.22
N GLY A 239 -4.91 -20.57 -5.73
CA GLY A 239 -4.95 -19.47 -6.69
C GLY A 239 -4.38 -18.16 -6.14
N ALA A 240 -4.62 -17.85 -4.86
CA ALA A 240 -4.09 -16.67 -4.20
C ALA A 240 -2.55 -16.73 -4.11
N ARG A 241 -2.00 -17.88 -3.71
CA ARG A 241 -0.55 -18.10 -3.63
C ARG A 241 0.13 -18.02 -5.00
N ARG A 242 -0.48 -18.62 -6.03
CA ARG A 242 0.04 -18.53 -7.41
C ARG A 242 0.07 -17.08 -7.90
N LEU A 243 -0.96 -16.31 -7.57
CA LEU A 243 -1.05 -14.91 -7.98
C LEU A 243 -0.02 -14.04 -7.25
N GLU A 244 0.12 -14.20 -5.93
CA GLU A 244 1.16 -13.50 -5.15
C GLU A 244 2.55 -13.79 -5.73
N ARG A 245 2.87 -15.08 -5.95
CA ARG A 245 4.12 -15.52 -6.58
C ARG A 245 4.34 -14.86 -7.94
N ALA A 246 3.32 -14.86 -8.80
CA ALA A 246 3.44 -14.27 -10.13
C ALA A 246 3.77 -12.77 -10.08
N GLN A 247 3.14 -12.03 -9.15
CA GLN A 247 3.39 -10.59 -8.99
C GLN A 247 4.76 -10.31 -8.33
N THR A 248 5.22 -11.16 -7.41
CA THR A 248 6.59 -11.10 -6.88
C THR A 248 7.63 -11.34 -7.97
N LEU A 249 7.41 -12.34 -8.85
CA LEU A 249 8.31 -12.61 -9.97
C LEU A 249 8.30 -11.46 -10.99
N ALA A 250 7.15 -10.84 -11.26
CA ALA A 250 7.09 -9.66 -12.11
C ALA A 250 7.90 -8.48 -11.54
N LEU A 251 7.86 -8.28 -10.21
CA LEU A 251 8.69 -7.28 -9.53
C LEU A 251 10.19 -7.63 -9.62
N LEU A 252 10.54 -8.92 -9.50
CA LEU A 252 11.90 -9.40 -9.71
C LEU A 252 12.39 -9.15 -11.14
N ASP A 253 11.53 -9.40 -12.14
CA ASP A 253 11.85 -9.15 -13.55
C ASP A 253 12.13 -7.68 -13.83
N ALA A 254 11.34 -6.78 -13.23
CA ALA A 254 11.61 -5.35 -13.33
C ALA A 254 12.96 -4.99 -12.70
N ALA A 255 13.30 -5.56 -11.55
CA ALA A 255 14.60 -5.34 -10.90
C ALA A 255 15.77 -5.85 -11.77
N VAL A 256 15.62 -7.03 -12.40
CA VAL A 256 16.59 -7.58 -13.38
C VAL A 256 16.73 -6.65 -14.58
N ALA A 257 15.64 -6.07 -15.07
CA ALA A 257 15.64 -5.10 -16.16
C ALA A 257 16.22 -3.71 -15.77
N GLY A 258 16.73 -3.54 -14.54
CA GLY A 258 17.37 -2.32 -14.07
C GLY A 258 16.42 -1.32 -13.40
N ASP A 259 15.19 -1.71 -13.07
CA ASP A 259 14.29 -0.87 -12.27
C ASP A 259 14.77 -0.82 -10.81
N GLY A 260 15.43 0.28 -10.46
CA GLY A 260 15.95 0.49 -9.11
C GLY A 260 14.87 0.60 -8.03
N VAL A 261 13.64 1.02 -8.36
CA VAL A 261 12.53 1.05 -7.38
C VAL A 261 12.07 -0.37 -7.10
N ALA A 262 11.93 -1.20 -8.14
CA ALA A 262 11.59 -2.61 -7.99
C ALA A 262 12.64 -3.37 -7.16
N ALA A 263 13.93 -3.12 -7.43
CA ALA A 263 15.03 -3.70 -6.65
C ALA A 263 14.95 -3.33 -5.16
N ARG A 264 14.63 -2.06 -4.84
CA ARG A 264 14.44 -1.61 -3.45
C ARG A 264 13.14 -2.13 -2.82
N ALA A 265 12.14 -2.48 -3.62
CA ALA A 265 10.84 -2.95 -3.13
C ALA A 265 10.87 -4.40 -2.64
N LEU A 266 11.67 -5.27 -3.30
CA LEU A 266 11.70 -6.71 -3.06
C LEU A 266 12.04 -7.11 -1.60
N PRO A 267 13.04 -6.51 -0.92
CA PRO A 267 13.35 -6.86 0.47
C PRO A 267 12.17 -6.68 1.42
N TRP A 268 11.29 -5.71 1.14
CA TRP A 268 10.13 -5.39 1.98
C TRP A 268 8.97 -6.40 1.84
N LEU A 269 9.05 -7.33 0.88
CA LEU A 269 8.10 -8.43 0.76
C LEU A 269 8.49 -9.64 1.64
N LEU A 270 9.67 -9.61 2.26
CA LEU A 270 10.09 -10.65 3.19
C LEU A 270 9.39 -10.49 4.55
N PRO A 271 9.12 -11.59 5.28
CA PRO A 271 9.43 -12.99 4.92
C PRO A 271 8.43 -13.63 3.93
N GLN A 272 7.32 -12.99 3.61
CA GLN A 272 6.22 -13.63 2.88
C GLN A 272 6.58 -14.03 1.43
N ALA A 273 7.52 -13.32 0.80
CA ALA A 273 8.04 -13.64 -0.53
C ALA A 273 9.25 -14.59 -0.50
N GLU A 274 9.73 -15.02 0.68
CA GLU A 274 11.01 -15.71 0.83
C GLU A 274 11.07 -17.00 -0.01
N LEU A 275 10.05 -17.84 0.05
CA LEU A 275 10.00 -19.08 -0.74
C LEU A 275 10.09 -18.79 -2.25
N THR A 276 9.37 -17.78 -2.73
CA THR A 276 9.40 -17.41 -4.16
C THR A 276 10.78 -16.94 -4.57
N LEU A 277 11.46 -16.17 -3.71
CA LEU A 277 12.81 -15.67 -3.99
C LEU A 277 13.86 -16.78 -3.89
N ARG A 278 13.73 -17.73 -2.96
CA ARG A 278 14.63 -18.90 -2.88
C ARG A 278 14.50 -19.77 -4.13
N GLU A 279 13.28 -20.06 -4.56
CA GLU A 279 13.05 -20.81 -5.81
C GLU A 279 13.59 -20.06 -7.04
N ALA A 280 13.54 -18.72 -7.05
CA ALA A 280 14.15 -17.93 -8.12
C ALA A 280 15.69 -17.95 -8.05
N ALA A 281 16.27 -17.93 -6.84
CA ALA A 281 17.71 -18.02 -6.60
C ALA A 281 18.30 -19.37 -7.05
N ASP A 282 17.55 -20.46 -6.89
CA ASP A 282 17.94 -21.82 -7.32
C ASP A 282 17.57 -22.12 -8.79
N GLY A 283 16.97 -21.15 -9.49
CA GLY A 283 16.46 -21.29 -10.85
C GLY A 283 17.56 -21.30 -11.92
N SER A 284 17.17 -21.68 -13.15
CA SER A 284 18.09 -21.74 -14.30
C SER A 284 18.39 -20.40 -14.96
N ASP A 285 17.70 -19.32 -14.56
CA ASP A 285 17.90 -17.97 -15.07
C ASP A 285 18.96 -17.26 -14.20
N PRO A 286 20.18 -17.03 -14.72
CA PRO A 286 21.29 -16.52 -13.92
C PRO A 286 21.09 -15.08 -13.45
N GLU A 287 20.34 -14.27 -14.20
CA GLU A 287 20.11 -12.86 -13.84
C GLU A 287 19.10 -12.77 -12.69
N ARG A 288 17.98 -13.49 -12.83
CA ARG A 288 17.00 -13.62 -11.75
C ARG A 288 17.61 -14.23 -10.49
N ALA A 289 18.41 -15.29 -10.65
CA ALA A 289 19.05 -15.96 -9.54
C ALA A 289 19.96 -15.02 -8.75
N THR A 290 20.76 -14.22 -9.46
CA THR A 290 21.67 -13.23 -8.86
C THR A 290 20.90 -12.18 -8.05
N VAL A 291 19.86 -11.57 -8.64
CA VAL A 291 19.08 -10.53 -7.96
C VAL A 291 18.32 -11.11 -6.76
N ALA A 292 17.71 -12.29 -6.90
CA ALA A 292 16.99 -12.95 -5.81
C ALA A 292 17.92 -13.31 -4.63
N ALA A 293 19.11 -13.87 -4.92
CA ALA A 293 20.13 -14.15 -3.90
C ALA A 293 20.60 -12.89 -3.19
N HIS A 294 20.79 -11.78 -3.93
CA HIS A 294 21.15 -10.50 -3.34
C HIS A 294 20.05 -9.98 -2.40
N VAL A 295 18.78 -10.02 -2.81
CA VAL A 295 17.64 -9.60 -1.97
C VAL A 295 17.56 -10.43 -0.69
N LEU A 296 17.71 -11.76 -0.79
CA LEU A 296 17.70 -12.66 0.37
C LEU A 296 18.85 -12.38 1.35
N ALA A 297 20.02 -11.97 0.83
CA ALA A 297 21.17 -11.60 1.65
C ALA A 297 21.06 -10.20 2.27
N ALA A 298 20.41 -9.25 1.57
CA ALA A 298 20.29 -7.85 1.96
C ALA A 298 19.06 -7.55 2.84
N ALA A 299 18.22 -8.55 3.11
CA ALA A 299 17.03 -8.40 3.94
C ALA A 299 17.39 -7.78 5.31
N PRO A 300 16.82 -6.62 5.68
CA PRO A 300 17.05 -6.05 7.00
C PRO A 300 16.50 -7.04 8.04
N ARG A 301 17.40 -7.56 8.88
CA ARG A 301 17.09 -8.43 10.00
C ARG A 301 16.66 -7.64 11.22
#